data_AF-A0A506URT9-F1
#
_entry.id   AF-A0A506URT9-F1
#
_cell.length_a   1.000
_cell.length_b   1.000
_cell.length_c   1.000
_cell.angle_alpha   90.00
_cell.angle_beta   90.00
_cell.angle_gamma   90.00
#
_symmetry.space_group_name_H-M   'P 1'
#
loop_
_entity.id
_entity.type
_entity.pdbx_description
1 polymer ?
#
loop_
_entity_poly.entity_id
_entity_poly.type
_entity_poly.pdbx_seq_one_letter_code
_entity_poly.pdbx_strand_id
1 'polypeptide(L)'
;MTTIHENQPSLPPDTIALSTSMLSSHRTQQSVEKVLKEIIDRFDTKSDPLSPREAAQLRRGGSKGMTPEFWRLWKNLSLERYPALPDSEVLSENERQDRWQRVFQAYARFLPTGTAQKQNKRTLPHNSQVSLGEVLWGTDEHPRDGEKHPRVSEQRIAKLLSAPAEKRPAIMMRLLPLLKRGISPKEERFNFIELGKFLLNPDEKACRKIAEKYYR
;
A
#
# COMPACT_ATOMS: atom_id res chain seq x y z
N MET A 1 12.51 -66.93 -25.93
CA MET A 1 12.05 -66.13 -24.78
C MET A 1 12.24 -64.67 -25.15
N THR A 2 11.13 -63.95 -25.32
CA THR A 2 11.08 -62.61 -25.91
C THR A 2 10.87 -61.60 -24.78
N THR A 3 11.86 -60.74 -24.51
CA THR A 3 11.74 -59.67 -23.53
C THR A 3 11.16 -58.42 -24.19
N ILE A 4 10.00 -57.97 -23.70
CA ILE A 4 9.29 -56.78 -24.13
C ILE A 4 9.80 -55.58 -23.32
N HIS A 5 10.16 -54.50 -24.02
CA HIS A 5 10.50 -53.19 -23.48
C HIS A 5 9.29 -52.53 -22.79
N GLU A 6 9.46 -52.11 -21.54
CA GLU A 6 8.52 -51.23 -20.84
C GLU A 6 9.05 -49.79 -20.91
N ASN A 7 8.53 -49.02 -21.88
CA ASN A 7 8.76 -47.58 -22.01
C ASN A 7 7.88 -46.85 -20.98
N GLN A 8 8.47 -46.34 -19.90
CA GLN A 8 7.79 -45.34 -19.06
C GLN A 8 7.83 -43.97 -19.76
N PRO A 9 6.68 -43.29 -19.96
CA PRO A 9 6.67 -41.91 -20.41
C PRO A 9 7.13 -40.99 -19.28
N SER A 10 8.31 -40.41 -19.42
CA SER A 10 8.78 -39.31 -18.59
C SER A 10 7.89 -38.08 -18.79
N LEU A 11 7.12 -37.71 -17.77
CA LEU A 11 6.39 -36.45 -17.75
C LEU A 11 7.37 -35.27 -17.87
N PRO A 12 7.05 -34.24 -18.66
CA PRO A 12 7.91 -33.07 -18.79
C PRO A 12 7.99 -32.30 -17.46
N PRO A 13 9.19 -31.87 -17.03
CA PRO A 13 9.40 -31.19 -15.74
C PRO A 13 8.73 -29.81 -15.63
N ASP A 14 8.17 -29.28 -16.71
CA ASP A 14 7.69 -27.90 -16.78
C ASP A 14 6.26 -27.67 -16.26
N THR A 15 5.45 -28.74 -16.09
CA THR A 15 4.04 -28.58 -15.67
C THR A 15 3.89 -28.34 -14.16
N ILE A 16 4.87 -28.76 -13.35
CA ILE A 16 4.81 -28.62 -11.88
C ILE A 16 5.22 -27.20 -11.44
N ALA A 17 6.20 -26.59 -12.12
CA ALA A 17 6.73 -25.27 -11.76
C ALA A 17 5.69 -24.13 -11.87
N LEU A 18 4.80 -24.18 -12.86
CA LEU A 18 3.73 -23.18 -13.04
C LEU A 18 2.65 -23.26 -11.95
N SER A 19 2.29 -24.47 -11.51
CA SER A 19 1.26 -24.67 -10.49
C SER A 19 1.75 -24.26 -9.10
N THR A 20 3.02 -24.50 -8.78
CA THR A 20 3.62 -24.10 -7.49
C THR A 20 3.82 -22.59 -7.39
N SER A 21 4.20 -21.93 -8.50
CA SER A 21 4.40 -20.47 -8.55
C SER A 21 3.10 -19.68 -8.34
N MET A 22 2.01 -20.11 -8.98
CA MET A 22 0.68 -19.49 -8.82
C MET A 22 0.15 -19.60 -7.38
N LEU A 23 0.27 -20.79 -6.76
CA LEU A 23 -0.18 -21.03 -5.38
C LEU A 23 0.64 -20.26 -4.34
N SER A 24 1.96 -20.15 -4.54
CA SER A 24 2.86 -19.36 -3.67
C SER A 24 2.55 -17.87 -3.72
N SER A 25 2.21 -17.37 -4.92
CA SER A 25 1.89 -15.96 -5.16
C SER A 25 0.59 -15.52 -4.48
N HIS A 26 -0.46 -16.33 -4.62
CA HIS A 26 -1.73 -16.07 -3.95
C HIS A 26 -1.62 -16.13 -2.42
N ARG A 27 -0.84 -17.09 -1.88
CA ARG A 27 -0.60 -17.21 -0.43
C ARG A 27 0.13 -15.99 0.13
N THR A 28 1.13 -15.49 -0.59
CA THR A 28 1.90 -14.30 -0.18
C THR A 28 1.06 -13.03 -0.24
N GLN A 29 0.24 -12.86 -1.29
CA GLN A 29 -0.65 -11.70 -1.42
C GLN A 29 -1.74 -11.68 -0.34
N GLN A 30 -2.34 -12.83 -0.02
CA GLN A 30 -3.29 -12.95 1.09
C GLN A 30 -2.63 -12.65 2.45
N SER A 31 -1.36 -13.06 2.61
CA SER A 31 -0.55 -12.77 3.79
C SER A 31 -0.30 -11.26 3.97
N VAL A 32 0.09 -10.56 2.90
CA VAL A 32 0.33 -9.10 2.94
C VAL A 32 -0.96 -8.31 3.19
N GLU A 33 -2.06 -8.70 2.56
CA GLU A 33 -3.35 -8.04 2.81
C GLU A 33 -3.79 -8.19 4.28
N LYS A 34 -3.60 -9.37 4.86
CA LYS A 34 -3.89 -9.60 6.28
C LYS A 34 -3.08 -8.67 7.19
N VAL A 35 -1.78 -8.50 6.92
CA VAL A 35 -0.94 -7.56 7.68
C VAL A 35 -1.39 -6.12 7.48
N LEU A 36 -1.70 -5.71 6.25
CA LEU A 36 -2.17 -4.35 6.00
C LEU A 36 -3.49 -4.06 6.73
N LYS A 37 -4.39 -5.05 6.83
CA LYS A 37 -5.59 -4.96 7.67
C LYS A 37 -5.24 -4.81 9.14
N GLU A 38 -4.35 -5.65 9.67
CA GLU A 38 -3.91 -5.54 11.07
C GLU A 38 -3.24 -4.18 11.37
N ILE A 39 -2.49 -3.62 10.43
CA ILE A 39 -1.95 -2.27 10.54
C ILE A 39 -3.07 -1.23 10.56
N ILE A 40 -4.04 -1.31 9.64
CA ILE A 40 -5.19 -0.39 9.62
C ILE A 40 -5.92 -0.48 10.95
N ASP A 41 -6.21 -1.68 11.44
CA ASP A 41 -6.88 -1.92 12.71
C ASP A 41 -6.08 -1.32 13.87
N ARG A 42 -4.75 -1.47 13.94
CA ARG A 42 -3.93 -0.79 14.96
C ARG A 42 -4.01 0.73 14.89
N PHE A 43 -4.06 1.29 13.69
CA PHE A 43 -4.18 2.73 13.51
C PHE A 43 -5.61 3.25 13.75
N ASP A 44 -6.63 2.37 13.71
CA ASP A 44 -8.05 2.71 13.87
C ASP A 44 -8.61 2.38 15.28
N THR A 45 -8.04 1.38 15.95
CA THR A 45 -8.56 0.82 17.22
C THR A 45 -8.18 1.63 18.46
N LYS A 46 -9.01 1.48 19.49
CA LYS A 46 -8.82 2.05 20.83
C LYS A 46 -7.87 1.24 21.74
N SER A 47 -7.50 0.00 21.36
CA SER A 47 -6.80 -0.94 22.24
C SER A 47 -5.28 -0.71 22.32
N ASP A 48 -4.63 -0.28 21.24
CA ASP A 48 -3.21 0.15 21.23
C ASP A 48 -2.97 1.26 20.17
N PRO A 49 -3.67 2.40 20.25
CA PRO A 49 -3.54 3.47 19.27
C PRO A 49 -2.15 4.09 19.38
N LEU A 50 -1.51 4.34 18.23
CA LEU A 50 -0.31 5.17 18.18
C LEU A 50 -0.58 6.52 18.86
N SER A 51 0.22 6.85 19.86
CA SER A 51 0.17 8.15 20.51
C SER A 51 0.49 9.25 19.50
N PRO A 52 0.03 10.50 19.74
CA PRO A 52 0.38 11.66 18.93
C PRO A 52 1.87 11.80 18.63
N ARG A 53 2.70 11.49 19.64
CA ARG A 53 4.16 11.54 19.57
C ARG A 53 4.69 10.48 18.62
N GLU A 54 4.24 9.25 18.77
CA GLU A 54 4.64 8.13 17.92
C GLU A 54 4.22 8.34 16.46
N ALA A 55 2.98 8.79 16.23
CA ALA A 55 2.52 9.18 14.90
C ALA A 55 3.36 10.32 14.31
N ALA A 56 3.75 11.31 15.11
CA ALA A 56 4.63 12.39 14.66
C ALA A 56 6.04 11.90 14.32
N GLN A 57 6.59 10.95 15.08
CA GLN A 57 7.88 10.32 14.78
C GLN A 57 7.80 9.51 13.49
N LEU A 58 6.78 8.68 13.31
CA LEU A 58 6.58 7.91 12.07
C LEU A 58 6.45 8.81 10.85
N ARG A 59 5.73 9.94 10.94
CA ARG A 59 5.64 10.92 9.83
C ARG A 59 6.99 11.51 9.43
N ARG A 60 7.94 11.61 10.37
CA ARG A 60 9.27 12.23 10.19
C ARG A 60 10.37 11.22 9.87
N GLY A 61 10.19 9.94 10.23
CA GLY A 61 11.12 8.87 9.87
C GLY A 61 11.36 8.93 8.36
N GLY A 62 12.60 8.78 7.91
CA GLY A 62 12.98 8.88 6.49
C GLY A 62 14.04 9.95 6.20
N SER A 63 14.14 11.01 7.00
CA SER A 63 15.24 12.00 6.86
C SER A 63 16.46 11.69 7.73
N LYS A 64 16.33 10.80 8.73
CA LYS A 64 17.37 10.41 9.69
C LYS A 64 17.43 8.89 9.95
N GLY A 65 16.87 8.09 9.04
CA GLY A 65 16.68 6.65 9.21
C GLY A 65 15.32 6.24 9.80
N MET A 66 15.24 5.00 10.27
CA MET A 66 14.06 4.38 10.86
C MET A 66 13.92 4.76 12.34
N THR A 67 12.70 5.02 12.79
CA THR A 67 12.44 5.46 14.17
C THR A 67 12.26 4.26 15.12
N PRO A 68 12.40 4.44 16.45
CA PRO A 68 12.09 3.38 17.40
C PRO A 68 10.67 2.80 17.23
N GLU A 69 9.71 3.64 16.88
CA GLU A 69 8.32 3.25 16.64
C GLU A 69 8.17 2.39 15.39
N PHE A 70 8.98 2.65 14.35
CA PHE A 70 9.07 1.74 13.21
C PHE A 70 9.52 0.35 13.65
N TRP A 71 10.61 0.26 14.42
CA TRP A 71 11.14 -1.03 14.87
C TRP A 71 10.20 -1.79 15.80
N ARG A 72 9.48 -1.06 16.66
CA ARG A 72 8.40 -1.62 17.49
C ARG A 72 7.32 -2.26 16.62
N LEU A 73 6.81 -1.53 15.63
CA LEU A 73 5.80 -2.04 14.71
C LEU A 73 6.33 -3.20 13.86
N TRP A 74 7.56 -3.10 13.37
CA TRP A 74 8.24 -4.14 12.59
C TRP A 74 8.26 -5.48 13.34
N LYS A 75 8.70 -5.48 14.59
CA LYS A 75 8.77 -6.70 15.42
C LYS A 75 7.40 -7.19 15.84
N ASN A 76 6.52 -6.30 16.28
CA ASN A 76 5.17 -6.68 16.73
C ASN A 76 4.36 -7.36 15.63
N LEU A 77 4.52 -6.92 14.38
CA LEU A 77 3.83 -7.47 13.21
C LEU A 77 4.64 -8.58 12.51
N SER A 78 5.80 -8.97 13.08
CA SER A 78 6.70 -9.97 12.51
C SER A 78 7.01 -9.73 11.02
N LEU A 79 7.25 -8.47 10.63
CA LEU A 79 7.38 -8.06 9.23
C LEU A 79 8.59 -8.70 8.52
N GLU A 80 9.55 -9.22 9.28
CA GLU A 80 10.65 -10.04 8.74
C GLU A 80 10.17 -11.30 8.02
N ARG A 81 8.97 -11.81 8.35
CA ARG A 81 8.40 -13.03 7.77
C ARG A 81 7.68 -12.81 6.45
N TYR A 82 7.51 -11.56 6.04
CA TYR A 82 6.78 -11.21 4.84
C TYR A 82 7.77 -10.94 3.72
N PRO A 83 7.97 -11.89 2.78
CA PRO A 83 8.82 -11.65 1.64
C PRO A 83 8.26 -10.49 0.81
N ALA A 84 9.13 -9.86 0.01
CA ALA A 84 8.69 -8.99 -1.06
C ALA A 84 7.60 -9.72 -1.87
N LEU A 85 6.55 -9.00 -2.26
CA LEU A 85 5.41 -9.56 -3.00
C LEU A 85 5.90 -10.44 -4.16
N PRO A 86 5.15 -11.50 -4.50
CA PRO A 86 5.64 -12.66 -5.26
C PRO A 86 6.17 -12.38 -6.66
N ASP A 87 5.85 -11.21 -7.22
CA ASP A 87 6.23 -10.78 -8.57
C ASP A 87 7.39 -9.76 -8.57
N SER A 88 8.00 -9.47 -7.41
CA SER A 88 9.10 -8.52 -7.26
C SER A 88 10.44 -9.24 -7.21
N GLU A 89 11.48 -8.62 -7.78
CA GLU A 89 12.88 -8.99 -7.53
C GLU A 89 13.12 -9.20 -6.02
N VAL A 90 14.01 -10.15 -5.69
CA VAL A 90 14.37 -10.47 -4.31
C VAL A 90 14.95 -9.21 -3.65
N LEU A 91 14.11 -8.52 -2.86
CA LEU A 91 14.52 -7.31 -2.17
C LEU A 91 15.52 -7.64 -1.08
N SER A 92 16.55 -6.81 -0.97
CA SER A 92 17.37 -6.77 0.24
C SER A 92 16.51 -6.44 1.46
N GLU A 93 16.97 -6.85 2.64
CA GLU A 93 16.26 -6.53 3.88
C GLU A 93 16.10 -5.01 4.07
N ASN A 94 17.11 -4.22 3.71
CA ASN A 94 17.07 -2.76 3.78
C ASN A 94 15.95 -2.17 2.89
N GLU A 95 15.79 -2.70 1.67
CA GLU A 95 14.71 -2.25 0.77
C GLU A 95 13.34 -2.64 1.30
N ARG A 96 13.20 -3.86 1.84
CA ARG A 96 11.95 -4.30 2.49
C ARG A 96 11.59 -3.38 3.65
N GLN A 97 12.57 -3.05 4.49
CA GLN A 97 12.38 -2.13 5.61
C GLN A 97 12.00 -0.72 5.14
N ASP A 98 12.66 -0.17 4.10
CA ASP A 98 12.30 1.14 3.52
C ASP A 98 10.87 1.16 2.98
N ARG A 99 10.43 0.11 2.27
CA ARG A 99 9.06 0.01 1.74
C ARG A 99 8.02 -0.02 2.87
N TRP A 100 8.24 -0.82 3.92
CA TRP A 100 7.36 -0.83 5.09
C TRP A 100 7.37 0.50 5.85
N GLN A 101 8.53 1.17 5.91
CA GLN A 101 8.63 2.49 6.52
C GLN A 101 7.74 3.51 5.80
N ARG A 102 7.70 3.46 4.46
CA ARG A 102 6.81 4.31 3.66
C ARG A 102 5.33 4.02 3.93
N VAL A 103 4.95 2.76 4.11
CA VAL A 103 3.57 2.38 4.50
C VAL A 103 3.20 3.05 5.82
N PHE A 104 4.04 2.92 6.85
CA PHE A 104 3.77 3.54 8.15
C PHE A 104 3.76 5.07 8.11
N GLN A 105 4.69 5.68 7.37
CA GLN A 105 4.69 7.13 7.13
C GLN A 105 3.40 7.58 6.45
N ALA A 106 2.97 6.87 5.40
CA ALA A 106 1.76 7.18 4.66
C ALA A 106 0.56 7.17 5.58
N TYR A 107 0.38 6.10 6.36
CA TYR A 107 -0.75 5.94 7.25
C TYR A 107 -0.73 7.00 8.36
N ALA A 108 0.44 7.23 8.97
CA ALA A 108 0.59 8.23 10.02
C ALA A 108 0.25 9.65 9.53
N ARG A 109 0.51 9.99 8.26
CA ARG A 109 0.13 11.30 7.68
C ARG A 109 -1.37 11.56 7.70
N PHE A 110 -2.20 10.53 7.61
CA PHE A 110 -3.65 10.66 7.63
C PHE A 110 -4.24 10.72 9.05
N LEU A 111 -3.48 10.34 10.07
CA LEU A 111 -3.89 10.59 11.46
C LEU A 111 -4.00 12.10 11.74
N PRO A 112 -4.92 12.53 12.62
CA PRO A 112 -5.10 13.93 12.97
C PRO A 112 -3.83 14.56 13.58
N THR A 113 -3.70 15.86 13.39
CA THR A 113 -2.59 16.70 13.89
C THR A 113 -3.14 17.91 14.65
N GLY A 114 -2.47 18.34 15.71
CA GLY A 114 -2.81 19.58 16.42
C GLY A 114 -4.21 19.57 17.04
N THR A 115 -4.94 20.69 16.95
CA THR A 115 -6.24 20.93 17.61
C THR A 115 -7.35 19.95 17.21
N ALA A 116 -7.28 19.34 16.02
CA ALA A 116 -8.19 18.28 15.59
C ALA A 116 -8.14 17.02 16.48
N GLN A 117 -7.08 16.86 17.28
CA GLN A 117 -7.01 15.79 18.30
C GLN A 117 -8.01 15.95 19.43
N LYS A 118 -8.46 17.19 19.73
CA LYS A 118 -9.46 17.45 20.77
C LYS A 118 -10.84 16.90 20.42
N GLN A 119 -11.09 16.57 19.14
CA GLN A 119 -12.38 16.06 18.65
C GLN A 119 -12.46 14.52 18.59
N ASN A 120 -11.54 13.79 19.23
CA ASN A 120 -11.59 12.32 19.46
C ASN A 120 -11.71 11.39 18.23
N LYS A 121 -11.70 11.89 16.99
CA LYS A 121 -11.69 11.03 15.80
C LYS A 121 -10.25 10.72 15.39
N ARG A 122 -9.68 9.67 15.99
CA ARG A 122 -8.33 9.13 15.68
C ARG A 122 -8.36 8.05 14.58
N THR A 123 -9.48 7.92 13.87
CA THR A 123 -9.70 6.85 12.91
C THR A 123 -9.01 7.13 11.58
N LEU A 124 -8.39 6.12 10.99
CA LEU A 124 -7.95 6.22 9.60
C LEU A 124 -9.21 6.32 8.71
N PRO A 125 -9.20 7.14 7.65
CA PRO A 125 -10.29 7.19 6.71
C PRO A 125 -10.23 5.98 5.76
N HIS A 126 -10.33 4.75 6.28
CA HIS A 126 -10.31 3.54 5.47
C HIS A 126 -11.71 3.19 4.94
N ASN A 127 -11.81 2.92 3.64
CA ASN A 127 -12.97 2.32 2.99
C ASN A 127 -12.48 1.44 1.83
N SER A 128 -12.78 0.14 1.90
CA SER A 128 -12.35 -0.83 0.90
C SER A 128 -13.00 -0.64 -0.48
N GLN A 129 -14.14 0.07 -0.54
CA GLN A 129 -14.93 0.27 -1.76
C GLN A 129 -14.43 1.41 -2.65
N VAL A 130 -13.74 2.40 -2.07
CA VAL A 130 -13.22 3.56 -2.80
C VAL A 130 -11.75 3.30 -3.11
N SER A 131 -11.44 3.10 -4.38
CA SER A 131 -10.09 2.83 -4.85
C SER A 131 -9.18 4.05 -4.77
N LEU A 132 -7.86 3.78 -4.82
CA LEU A 132 -6.85 4.84 -4.84
C LEU A 132 -6.95 5.73 -6.08
N GLY A 133 -7.34 5.18 -7.24
CA GLY A 133 -7.54 5.97 -8.46
C GLY A 133 -8.73 6.93 -8.34
N GLU A 134 -9.86 6.45 -7.82
CA GLU A 134 -11.08 7.25 -7.63
C GLU A 134 -10.84 8.42 -6.66
N VAL A 135 -10.11 8.21 -5.55
CA VAL A 135 -9.81 9.30 -4.61
C VAL A 135 -8.77 10.30 -5.16
N LEU A 136 -7.89 9.87 -6.07
CA LEU A 136 -6.93 10.75 -6.75
C LEU A 136 -7.64 11.66 -7.75
N TRP A 137 -8.69 11.17 -8.41
CA TRP A 137 -9.61 11.98 -9.21
C TRP A 137 -10.43 12.89 -8.31
N GLY A 138 -11.07 12.34 -7.28
CA GLY A 138 -11.94 13.05 -6.34
C GLY A 138 -13.39 12.67 -6.53
N THR A 139 -14.07 12.35 -5.43
CA THR A 139 -15.48 11.98 -5.43
C THR A 139 -16.33 13.23 -5.25
N ASP A 140 -16.84 13.77 -6.37
CA ASP A 140 -17.98 14.65 -6.63
C ASP A 140 -18.51 15.73 -5.65
N GLU A 141 -18.10 15.85 -4.39
CA GLU A 141 -18.93 16.60 -3.43
C GLU A 141 -18.62 18.09 -3.27
N HIS A 142 -17.54 18.66 -3.79
CA HIS A 142 -17.28 20.10 -3.63
C HIS A 142 -16.71 20.77 -4.89
N PRO A 143 -17.53 20.96 -5.94
CA PRO A 143 -17.21 21.95 -6.96
C PRO A 143 -17.43 23.33 -6.32
N ARG A 144 -16.36 24.00 -5.90
CA ARG A 144 -16.46 25.39 -5.43
C ARG A 144 -17.02 26.34 -6.50
N ASP A 145 -16.94 25.93 -7.78
CA ASP A 145 -17.29 26.75 -8.94
C ASP A 145 -18.07 25.99 -10.04
N GLY A 146 -18.73 24.87 -9.72
CA GLY A 146 -19.49 24.07 -10.70
C GLY A 146 -18.64 23.21 -11.65
N GLU A 147 -17.32 23.43 -11.72
CA GLU A 147 -16.40 22.62 -12.51
C GLU A 147 -15.82 21.44 -11.70
N LYS A 148 -15.94 20.22 -12.24
CA LYS A 148 -15.28 19.03 -11.70
C LYS A 148 -13.80 19.08 -12.04
N HIS A 149 -12.97 19.45 -11.08
CA HIS A 149 -11.51 19.36 -11.23
C HIS A 149 -10.94 18.18 -10.46
N PRO A 150 -9.99 17.44 -11.04
CA PRO A 150 -9.34 16.36 -10.33
C PRO A 150 -8.52 16.89 -9.15
N ARG A 151 -8.55 16.16 -8.03
CA ARG A 151 -7.75 16.47 -6.82
C ARG A 151 -6.25 16.43 -7.09
N VAL A 152 -5.84 15.51 -7.96
CA VAL A 152 -4.48 15.41 -8.46
C VAL A 152 -4.53 15.63 -9.96
N SER A 153 -3.83 16.65 -10.46
CA SER A 153 -3.84 16.92 -11.91
C SER A 153 -3.34 15.74 -12.73
N GLU A 154 -3.87 15.62 -13.95
CA GLU A 154 -3.47 14.58 -14.91
C GLU A 154 -1.94 14.56 -15.13
N GLN A 155 -1.28 15.72 -15.22
CA GLN A 155 0.17 15.81 -15.33
C GLN A 155 0.91 15.11 -14.16
N ARG A 156 0.39 15.19 -12.94
CA ARG A 156 0.98 14.53 -11.76
C ARG A 156 0.74 13.02 -11.78
N ILE A 157 -0.42 12.59 -12.26
CA ILE A 157 -0.75 11.18 -12.47
C ILE A 157 0.10 10.59 -13.58
N ALA A 158 0.18 11.23 -14.75
CA ALA A 158 1.05 10.82 -15.85
C ALA A 158 2.50 10.64 -15.37
N LYS A 159 3.02 11.59 -14.57
CA LYS A 159 4.35 11.48 -13.95
C LYS A 159 4.51 10.29 -13.00
N LEU A 160 3.47 9.94 -12.25
CA LEU A 160 3.47 8.74 -11.40
C LEU A 160 3.50 7.47 -12.28
N LEU A 161 2.64 7.40 -13.29
CA LEU A 161 2.48 6.23 -14.15
C LEU A 161 3.71 5.97 -15.03
N SER A 162 4.37 7.04 -15.51
CA SER A 162 5.55 6.95 -16.38
C SER A 162 6.87 6.82 -15.63
N ALA A 163 6.88 6.94 -14.30
CA ALA A 163 8.10 6.86 -13.52
C ALA A 163 8.62 5.41 -13.42
N PRO A 164 9.93 5.20 -13.28
CA PRO A 164 10.51 3.91 -12.87
C PRO A 164 9.96 3.44 -11.52
N ALA A 165 9.91 2.12 -11.31
CA ALA A 165 9.31 1.49 -10.12
C ALA A 165 9.87 2.05 -8.80
N GLU A 166 11.17 2.33 -8.75
CA GLU A 166 11.88 2.81 -7.56
C GLU A 166 11.46 4.24 -7.18
N LYS A 167 11.03 5.05 -8.15
CA LYS A 167 10.65 6.45 -7.95
C LYS A 167 9.17 6.62 -7.63
N ARG A 168 8.33 5.66 -8.01
CA ARG A 168 6.87 5.70 -7.85
C ARG A 168 6.42 5.87 -6.38
N PRO A 169 6.96 5.15 -5.37
CA PRO A 169 6.56 5.36 -3.97
C PRO A 169 6.85 6.78 -3.50
N ALA A 170 7.99 7.37 -3.87
CA ALA A 170 8.33 8.73 -3.51
C ALA A 170 7.38 9.76 -4.16
N ILE A 171 6.97 9.53 -5.40
CA ILE A 171 5.96 10.37 -6.07
C ILE A 171 4.61 10.23 -5.36
N MET A 172 4.13 9.00 -5.11
CA MET A 172 2.88 8.75 -4.38
C MET A 172 2.86 9.46 -3.02
N MET A 173 3.94 9.37 -2.26
CA MET A 173 4.08 10.05 -0.97
C MET A 173 3.95 11.58 -1.06
N ARG A 174 4.29 12.19 -2.20
CA ARG A 174 4.07 13.63 -2.46
C ARG A 174 2.63 13.96 -2.85
N LEU A 175 1.85 12.99 -3.31
CA LEU A 175 0.43 13.16 -3.65
C LEU A 175 -0.48 13.04 -2.42
N LEU A 176 -0.11 12.23 -1.42
CA LEU A 176 -0.92 12.02 -0.21
C LEU A 176 -1.41 13.30 0.49
N PRO A 177 -0.61 14.39 0.62
CA PRO A 177 -1.11 15.63 1.22
C PRO A 177 -2.28 16.29 0.46
N LEU A 178 -2.39 16.05 -0.85
CA LEU A 178 -3.49 16.55 -1.68
C LEU A 178 -4.78 15.81 -1.34
N LEU A 179 -4.68 14.50 -1.11
CA LEU A 179 -5.80 13.69 -0.65
C LEU A 179 -6.30 14.17 0.71
N LYS A 180 -5.40 14.54 1.64
CA LYS A 180 -5.77 15.03 2.97
C LYS A 180 -6.53 16.36 2.96
N ARG A 181 -6.26 17.25 1.98
CA ARG A 181 -6.84 18.61 1.91
C ARG A 181 -8.33 18.63 1.54
N GLY A 182 -8.85 17.56 0.95
CA GLY A 182 -10.27 17.42 0.59
C GLY A 182 -11.06 16.51 1.53
N ILE A 183 -10.49 16.07 2.66
CA ILE A 183 -11.20 15.20 3.61
C ILE A 183 -12.00 16.08 4.56
N SER A 184 -13.28 16.30 4.24
CA SER A 184 -14.28 16.55 5.27
C SER A 184 -14.24 15.37 6.26
N PRO A 185 -14.27 15.58 7.59
CA PRO A 185 -14.22 14.52 8.61
C PRO A 185 -15.31 13.44 8.49
N LYS A 186 -16.26 13.60 7.55
CA LYS A 186 -17.37 12.68 7.29
C LYS A 186 -17.25 11.87 5.99
N GLU A 187 -16.62 12.37 4.93
CA GLU A 187 -17.02 11.92 3.58
C GLU A 187 -15.98 11.13 2.79
N GLU A 188 -14.68 11.33 2.97
CA GLU A 188 -13.73 10.64 2.10
C GLU A 188 -12.81 9.66 2.80
N ARG A 189 -13.23 8.41 2.65
CA ARG A 189 -12.49 7.22 3.04
C ARG A 189 -12.08 6.48 1.78
N PHE A 190 -10.84 5.98 1.72
CA PHE A 190 -10.35 5.21 0.58
C PHE A 190 -9.60 3.96 1.01
N ASN A 191 -9.25 3.12 0.04
CA ASN A 191 -8.69 1.82 0.30
C ASN A 191 -7.20 1.93 0.69
N PHE A 192 -6.93 2.12 1.98
CA PHE A 192 -5.58 2.10 2.54
C PHE A 192 -4.81 0.80 2.24
N ILE A 193 -5.48 -0.35 2.10
CA ILE A 193 -4.82 -1.60 1.69
C ILE A 193 -4.22 -1.43 0.28
N GLU A 194 -4.96 -0.81 -0.64
CA GLU A 194 -4.47 -0.54 -1.99
C GLU A 194 -3.26 0.41 -1.98
N LEU A 195 -3.29 1.46 -1.16
CA LEU A 195 -2.13 2.32 -0.94
C LEU A 195 -0.93 1.55 -0.37
N GLY A 196 -1.16 0.71 0.64
CA GLY A 196 -0.12 -0.13 1.24
C GLY A 196 0.50 -1.09 0.21
N LYS A 197 -0.32 -1.80 -0.56
CA LYS A 197 0.13 -2.68 -1.64
C LYS A 197 0.94 -1.91 -2.70
N PHE A 198 0.48 -0.71 -3.10
CA PHE A 198 1.22 0.12 -4.05
C PHE A 198 2.59 0.53 -3.52
N LEU A 199 2.70 0.93 -2.25
CA LEU A 199 3.97 1.33 -1.64
C LEU A 199 4.93 0.15 -1.44
N LEU A 200 4.39 -1.06 -1.23
CA LEU A 200 5.16 -2.29 -1.11
C LEU A 200 5.60 -2.87 -2.46
N ASN A 201 4.82 -2.65 -3.52
CA ASN A 201 5.16 -3.10 -4.87
C ASN A 201 4.55 -2.15 -5.93
N PRO A 202 5.29 -1.11 -6.33
CA PRO A 202 4.82 -0.09 -7.27
C PRO A 202 5.01 -0.55 -8.73
N ASP A 203 4.53 -1.74 -9.09
CA ASP A 203 4.70 -2.31 -10.42
C ASP A 203 3.73 -1.71 -11.46
N GLU A 204 3.87 -2.12 -12.72
CA GLU A 204 2.99 -1.65 -13.81
C GLU A 204 1.53 -2.06 -13.60
N LYS A 205 1.28 -3.21 -12.97
CA LYS A 205 -0.08 -3.70 -12.69
C LYS A 205 -0.78 -2.80 -11.69
N ALA A 206 -0.07 -2.38 -10.64
CA ALA A 206 -0.56 -1.42 -9.65
C ALA A 206 -0.82 -0.05 -10.29
N CYS A 207 0.08 0.43 -11.15
CA CYS A 207 -0.12 1.65 -11.93
C CYS A 207 -1.34 1.57 -12.86
N ARG A 208 -1.50 0.46 -13.59
CA ARG A 208 -2.64 0.24 -14.48
C ARG A 208 -3.97 0.29 -13.71
N LYS A 209 -4.02 -0.37 -12.55
CA LYS A 209 -5.20 -0.34 -11.68
C LYS A 209 -5.56 1.08 -11.22
N ILE A 210 -4.56 1.89 -10.85
CA ILE A 210 -4.78 3.31 -10.51
C ILE A 210 -5.30 4.07 -11.72
N ALA A 211 -4.67 3.93 -12.89
CA ALA A 211 -5.06 4.62 -14.11
C ALA A 211 -6.50 4.28 -14.54
N GLU A 212 -6.85 3.00 -14.56
CA GLU A 212 -8.20 2.52 -14.88
C GLU A 212 -9.28 3.16 -13.99
N LYS A 213 -8.96 3.42 -12.73
CA LYS A 213 -9.89 4.03 -11.77
C LYS A 213 -9.85 5.55 -11.74
N TYR A 214 -8.78 6.16 -12.24
CA TYR A 214 -8.62 7.60 -12.29
C TYR A 214 -9.25 8.21 -13.55
N TYR A 215 -9.22 7.50 -14.69
CA TYR A 215 -9.74 7.98 -15.98
C TYR A 215 -11.16 7.48 -16.33
N ARG A 216 -11.83 6.79 -15.41
CA ARG A 216 -13.23 6.37 -15.55
C ARG A 216 -14.15 7.32 -14.81
#